data_AF-A0A383AYR5-F1
#
_entry.id   AF-A0A383AYR5-F1
#
_cell.length_a   1.000
_cell.length_b   1.000
_cell.length_c   1.000
_cell.angle_alpha   90.00
_cell.angle_beta   90.00
_cell.angle_gamma   90.00
#
_symmetry.space_group_name_H-M   'P 1'
#
loop_
_entity.id
_entity.type
_entity.pdbx_description
1 polymer ?
#
loop_
_entity_poly.entity_id
_entity_poly.type
_entity_poly.pdbx_seq_one_letter_code
_entity_poly.pdbx_strand_id
1 'polypeptide(L)'
;EDGTDIYFARQLISSRLHGVKDILPENTESLIGPIATGLGEIFMWSVEREDHSSSKNQKPSSLMELREVQDWIIRPQLFNVPGVTEVNSVGGYVKQYQVAPDPRKMIAFGINFRDLMEALSKNNSNKGAGYIERQGEQYLIRSPGQVKDLKDIRQIVLGSHDGVPIRVKNVAEVKLGKDLRTGAATLNGKETVLGTVFMLKGENSRSVSLHVAEKMKEINKTLPKGIVAKTFYDRTHLVNATLKTVRN
;
A
#
# COMPACT_ATOMS: atom_id res chain seq x y z
N GLU A 1 17.49 14.64 25.70
CA GLU A 1 17.23 15.95 26.32
C GLU A 1 16.50 16.85 25.33
N ASP A 2 15.84 17.90 25.79
CA ASP A 2 15.26 18.89 24.88
C ASP A 2 16.36 19.49 23.98
N GLY A 3 16.04 19.70 22.70
CA GLY A 3 17.02 20.20 21.72
C GLY A 3 17.97 19.15 21.12
N THR A 4 17.83 17.87 21.46
CA THR A 4 18.63 16.79 20.82
C THR A 4 18.36 16.76 19.31
N ASP A 5 19.43 16.69 18.51
CA ASP A 5 19.31 16.50 17.06
C ASP A 5 18.57 15.20 16.73
N ILE A 6 17.52 15.31 15.92
CA ILE A 6 16.66 14.19 15.56
C ILE A 6 17.40 13.16 14.71
N TYR A 7 18.34 13.59 13.87
CA TYR A 7 19.11 12.67 13.03
C TYR A 7 20.09 11.88 13.87
N PHE A 8 20.82 12.54 14.78
CA PHE A 8 21.64 11.87 15.78
C PHE A 8 20.85 10.87 16.63
N ALA A 9 19.70 11.28 17.19
CA ALA A 9 18.86 10.40 18.00
C ALA A 9 18.40 9.16 17.20
N ARG A 10 18.04 9.33 15.93
CA ARG A 10 17.64 8.21 15.06
C ARG A 10 18.80 7.30 14.71
N GLN A 11 20.01 7.84 14.52
CA GLN A 11 21.20 7.03 14.30
C GLN A 11 21.52 6.15 15.52
N LEU A 12 21.39 6.71 16.72
CA LEU A 12 21.51 5.96 17.97
C LEU A 12 20.43 4.88 18.10
N ILE A 13 19.16 5.20 17.80
CA ILE A 13 18.09 4.19 17.84
C ILE A 13 18.36 3.10 16.81
N SER A 14 18.77 3.45 15.58
CA SER A 14 19.10 2.51 14.52
C SER A 14 20.21 1.55 14.93
N SER A 15 21.28 2.05 15.57
CA SER A 15 22.37 1.21 16.05
C SER A 15 21.92 0.26 17.17
N ARG A 16 21.04 0.72 18.07
CA ARG A 16 20.44 -0.14 19.11
C ARG A 16 19.50 -1.19 18.52
N LEU A 17 18.67 -0.82 17.54
CA LEU A 17 17.77 -1.74 16.84
C LEU A 17 18.54 -2.85 16.11
N HIS A 18 19.69 -2.52 15.52
CA HIS A 18 20.54 -3.52 14.90
C HIS A 18 21.09 -4.53 15.92
N GLY A 19 21.51 -4.05 17.10
CA GLY A 19 22.05 -4.90 18.17
C GLY A 19 21.03 -5.84 18.83
N VAL A 20 19.72 -5.56 18.69
CA VAL A 20 18.65 -6.44 19.21
C VAL A 20 18.02 -7.32 18.13
N LYS A 21 18.49 -7.24 16.89
CA LYS A 21 17.88 -7.99 15.78
C LYS A 21 17.91 -9.50 16.03
N ASP A 22 18.98 -10.01 16.63
CA ASP A 22 19.19 -11.45 16.87
C ASP A 22 18.36 -12.00 18.05
N ILE A 23 17.78 -11.13 18.89
CA ILE A 23 16.91 -11.53 20.01
C ILE A 23 15.41 -11.40 19.66
N LEU A 24 15.08 -10.84 18.50
CA LEU A 24 13.70 -10.75 18.05
C LEU A 24 13.23 -12.12 17.55
N PRO A 25 11.94 -12.47 17.73
CA PRO A 25 11.37 -13.69 17.17
C PRO A 25 11.57 -13.76 15.66
N GLU A 26 11.77 -14.97 15.13
CA GLU A 26 11.84 -15.20 13.69
C GLU A 26 10.62 -14.59 12.98
N ASN A 27 10.86 -13.92 11.85
CA ASN A 27 9.88 -13.15 11.07
C ASN A 27 9.37 -11.83 11.69
N THR A 28 10.04 -11.29 12.72
CA THR A 28 9.76 -9.93 13.21
C THR A 28 10.74 -8.92 12.62
N GLU A 29 10.22 -7.85 12.02
CA GLU A 29 11.04 -6.73 11.55
C GLU A 29 10.82 -5.51 12.44
N SER A 30 11.91 -4.90 12.92
CA SER A 30 11.84 -3.63 13.61
C SER A 30 11.99 -2.48 12.61
N LEU A 31 11.05 -1.54 12.66
CA LEU A 31 11.03 -0.37 11.79
C LEU A 31 11.13 0.91 12.62
N ILE A 32 11.84 1.90 12.10
CA ILE A 32 11.87 3.25 12.69
C ILE A 32 10.75 4.06 12.05
N GLY A 33 9.91 4.68 12.87
CA GLY A 33 8.86 5.58 12.40
C GLY A 33 9.40 6.77 11.57
N PRO A 34 8.54 7.49 10.86
CA PRO A 34 8.92 8.65 10.06
C PRO A 34 9.46 9.79 10.93
N ILE A 35 10.13 10.77 10.29
CA ILE A 35 10.58 11.99 10.96
C ILE A 35 9.40 12.98 11.01
N ALA A 36 8.33 12.58 11.68
CA ALA A 36 7.09 13.33 11.84
C ALA A 36 6.78 13.50 13.33
N THR A 37 5.82 14.39 13.62
CA THR A 37 5.16 14.48 14.93
C THR A 37 3.65 14.39 14.73
N GLY A 38 2.87 14.17 15.79
CA GLY A 38 1.39 14.21 15.69
C GLY A 38 0.86 15.56 15.19
N LEU A 39 1.60 16.65 15.41
CA LEU A 39 1.28 17.98 14.87
C LEU A 39 1.73 18.17 13.41
N GLY A 40 2.34 17.16 12.80
CA GLY A 40 2.81 17.16 11.42
C GLY A 40 1.71 16.95 10.37
N GLU A 41 0.48 16.64 10.77
CA GLU A 41 -0.64 16.38 9.85
C GLU A 41 -1.18 17.66 9.20
N ILE A 42 -0.83 17.93 7.95
CA ILE A 42 -0.99 19.25 7.33
C ILE A 42 -2.06 19.31 6.21
N PHE A 43 -2.50 18.16 5.72
CA PHE A 43 -3.42 18.08 4.58
C PHE A 43 -4.20 16.76 4.61
N MET A 44 -5.52 16.81 4.40
CA MET A 44 -6.38 15.62 4.37
C MET A 44 -7.40 15.69 3.23
N TRP A 45 -7.70 14.54 2.64
CA TRP A 45 -8.68 14.38 1.57
C TRP A 45 -9.45 13.08 1.69
N SER A 46 -10.63 13.04 1.08
CA SER A 46 -11.37 11.81 0.84
C SER A 46 -11.20 11.39 -0.63
N VAL A 47 -11.17 10.09 -0.87
CA VAL A 47 -11.26 9.52 -2.22
C VAL A 47 -12.68 9.05 -2.42
N GLU A 48 -13.38 9.69 -3.36
CA GLU A 48 -14.81 9.49 -3.60
C GLU A 48 -15.08 9.24 -5.07
N ARG A 49 -16.25 8.71 -5.39
CA ARG A 49 -16.74 8.70 -6.76
C ARG A 49 -17.51 9.99 -7.05
N GLU A 50 -17.36 10.54 -8.26
CA GLU A 50 -18.06 11.76 -8.70
C GLU A 50 -19.57 11.55 -8.78
N ASP A 51 -20.01 10.32 -9.05
CA ASP A 51 -21.42 9.98 -9.01
C ASP A 51 -21.93 10.01 -7.57
N HIS A 52 -22.59 11.11 -7.21
CA HIS A 52 -23.38 11.28 -5.98
C HIS A 52 -24.53 10.26 -5.83
N SER A 53 -24.55 9.18 -6.61
CA SER A 53 -25.25 7.93 -6.36
C SER A 53 -24.64 7.25 -5.12
N SER A 54 -24.78 7.94 -3.99
CA SER A 54 -24.66 7.42 -2.65
C SER A 54 -25.73 6.37 -2.46
N SER A 55 -25.48 5.19 -2.99
CA SER A 55 -26.17 4.01 -2.51
C SER A 55 -25.79 3.89 -1.03
N LYS A 56 -26.80 3.92 -0.15
CA LYS A 56 -26.68 3.83 1.31
C LYS A 56 -25.87 2.63 1.81
N ASN A 57 -25.44 1.73 0.92
CA ASN A 57 -24.48 0.66 1.16
C ASN A 57 -23.44 0.63 0.02
N GLN A 58 -22.32 1.34 0.19
CA GLN A 58 -21.18 1.13 -0.72
C GLN A 58 -20.72 -0.32 -0.60
N LYS A 59 -20.73 -1.05 -1.71
CA LYS A 59 -20.24 -2.43 -1.73
C LYS A 59 -18.77 -2.44 -1.31
N PRO A 60 -18.30 -3.46 -0.55
CA PRO A 60 -16.90 -3.58 -0.18
C PRO A 60 -15.94 -3.52 -1.37
N SER A 61 -16.38 -3.97 -2.55
CA SER A 61 -15.61 -3.87 -3.80
C SER A 61 -15.35 -2.43 -4.24
N SER A 62 -16.29 -1.51 -4.01
CA SER A 62 -16.13 -0.09 -4.36
C SER A 62 -15.13 0.59 -3.42
N LEU A 63 -15.23 0.32 -2.12
CA LEU A 63 -14.25 0.81 -1.14
C LEU A 63 -12.85 0.21 -1.34
N MET A 64 -12.77 -0.99 -1.91
CA MET A 64 -11.51 -1.60 -2.31
C MET A 64 -10.87 -0.89 -3.50
N GLU A 65 -11.67 -0.54 -4.53
CA GLU A 65 -11.20 0.22 -5.69
C GLU A 65 -10.69 1.61 -5.28
N LEU A 66 -11.44 2.34 -4.43
CA LEU A 66 -11.02 3.64 -3.91
C LEU A 66 -9.71 3.53 -3.11
N ARG A 67 -9.56 2.45 -2.33
CA ARG A 67 -8.33 2.18 -1.58
C ARG A 67 -7.15 1.82 -2.48
N GLU A 68 -7.38 1.09 -3.56
CA GLU A 68 -6.38 0.76 -4.58
C GLU A 68 -5.87 2.05 -5.25
N VAL A 69 -6.77 2.96 -5.62
CA VAL A 69 -6.41 4.27 -6.17
C VAL A 69 -5.61 5.11 -5.17
N GLN A 70 -6.06 5.16 -3.91
CA GLN A 70 -5.34 5.88 -2.86
C GLN A 70 -3.90 5.34 -2.69
N ASP A 71 -3.74 4.03 -2.52
CA ASP A 71 -2.45 3.43 -2.14
C ASP A 71 -1.44 3.35 -3.29
N TRP A 72 -1.93 3.20 -4.54
CA TRP A 72 -1.09 2.93 -5.71
C TRP A 72 -1.03 4.06 -6.73
N ILE A 73 -1.93 5.05 -6.69
CA ILE A 73 -1.92 6.20 -7.60
C ILE A 73 -1.64 7.49 -6.85
N ILE A 74 -2.44 7.81 -5.82
CA ILE A 74 -2.35 9.10 -5.11
C ILE A 74 -1.11 9.14 -4.22
N ARG A 75 -0.99 8.16 -3.31
CA ARG A 75 0.08 8.09 -2.30
C ARG A 75 1.48 8.13 -2.90
N PRO A 76 1.85 7.33 -3.93
CA PRO A 76 3.20 7.37 -4.50
C PRO A 76 3.56 8.72 -5.12
N GLN A 77 2.58 9.42 -5.71
CA GLN A 77 2.83 10.73 -6.31
C GLN A 77 3.04 11.83 -5.27
N LEU A 78 2.36 11.75 -4.11
CA LEU A 78 2.52 12.70 -3.02
C LEU A 78 3.82 12.51 -2.23
N PHE A 79 4.34 11.29 -2.14
CA PHE A 79 5.65 11.03 -1.53
C PHE A 79 6.81 11.76 -2.21
N ASN A 80 6.64 12.14 -3.48
CA ASN A 80 7.65 12.89 -4.23
C ASN A 80 7.60 14.42 -3.96
N VAL A 81 6.65 14.90 -3.15
CA VAL A 81 6.53 16.32 -2.84
C VAL A 81 7.55 16.71 -1.76
N PRO A 82 8.40 17.72 -2.00
CA PRO A 82 9.37 18.19 -1.00
C PRO A 82 8.72 18.57 0.33
N GLY A 83 9.31 18.09 1.42
CA GLY A 83 8.83 18.33 2.78
C GLY A 83 7.73 17.38 3.27
N VAL A 84 7.24 16.46 2.43
CA VAL A 84 6.37 15.35 2.85
C VAL A 84 7.22 14.22 3.42
N THR A 85 6.89 13.73 4.62
CA THR A 85 7.58 12.59 5.23
C THR A 85 6.74 11.32 5.24
N GLU A 86 5.42 11.43 5.23
CA GLU A 86 4.53 10.28 5.27
C GLU A 86 3.17 10.63 4.64
N VAL A 87 2.59 9.65 3.97
CA VAL A 87 1.25 9.73 3.41
C VAL A 87 0.48 8.49 3.84
N ASN A 88 -0.49 8.68 4.72
CA ASN A 88 -1.26 7.61 5.33
C ASN A 88 -2.63 7.46 4.69
N SER A 89 -3.11 6.21 4.68
CA SER A 89 -4.42 5.84 4.17
C SER A 89 -5.25 5.24 5.29
N VAL A 90 -6.46 5.75 5.50
CA VAL A 90 -7.38 5.28 6.54
C VAL A 90 -8.72 4.90 5.91
N GLY A 91 -9.27 3.76 6.33
CA GLY A 91 -10.51 3.22 5.76
C GLY A 91 -10.31 2.47 4.43
N GLY A 92 -11.43 2.13 3.80
CA GLY A 92 -11.46 1.24 2.64
C GLY A 92 -11.06 -0.21 2.95
N TYR A 93 -10.94 -1.02 1.90
CA TYR A 93 -10.50 -2.42 2.00
C TYR A 93 -9.22 -2.63 1.18
N VAL A 94 -8.17 -3.14 1.81
CA VAL A 94 -6.97 -3.55 1.07
C VAL A 94 -7.30 -4.80 0.28
N LYS A 95 -7.04 -4.73 -1.03
CA LYS A 95 -7.25 -5.83 -1.97
C LYS A 95 -6.29 -6.98 -1.63
N GLN A 96 -6.85 -8.16 -1.38
CA GLN A 96 -6.08 -9.36 -1.10
C GLN A 96 -6.45 -10.51 -2.02
N TYR A 97 -5.45 -11.25 -2.46
CA TYR A 97 -5.64 -12.52 -3.13
C TYR A 97 -5.67 -13.62 -2.07
N GLN A 98 -6.86 -14.19 -1.83
CA GLN A 98 -7.04 -15.21 -0.81
C GLN A 98 -7.09 -16.58 -1.46
N VAL A 99 -6.19 -17.46 -1.02
CA VAL A 99 -6.18 -18.88 -1.35
C VAL A 99 -6.74 -19.62 -0.13
N ALA A 100 -7.95 -20.13 -0.24
CA ALA A 100 -8.66 -20.86 0.82
C ALA A 100 -8.61 -22.37 0.51
N PRO A 101 -7.70 -23.13 1.13
CA PRO A 101 -7.56 -24.56 0.86
C PRO A 101 -8.74 -25.35 1.43
N ASP A 102 -9.14 -26.40 0.72
CA ASP A 102 -10.13 -27.36 1.17
C ASP A 102 -9.41 -28.61 1.71
N PRO A 103 -9.40 -28.84 3.05
CA PRO A 103 -8.69 -29.96 3.65
C PRO A 103 -9.08 -31.31 3.06
N ARG A 104 -10.34 -31.50 2.66
CA ARG A 104 -10.81 -32.79 2.12
C ARG A 104 -10.18 -33.07 0.75
N LYS A 105 -10.11 -32.04 -0.10
CA LYS A 105 -9.47 -32.16 -1.42
C LYS A 105 -7.97 -32.32 -1.29
N MET A 106 -7.34 -31.59 -0.37
CA MET A 106 -5.91 -31.72 -0.09
C MET A 106 -5.55 -33.17 0.29
N ILE A 107 -6.32 -33.78 1.21
CA ILE A 107 -6.15 -35.18 1.59
C ILE A 107 -6.36 -36.11 0.39
N ALA A 108 -7.42 -35.92 -0.39
CA ALA A 108 -7.73 -36.76 -1.55
C ALA A 108 -6.62 -36.73 -2.63
N PHE A 109 -5.95 -35.59 -2.81
CA PHE A 109 -4.84 -35.44 -3.74
C PHE A 109 -3.47 -35.69 -3.10
N GLY A 110 -3.40 -36.04 -1.82
CA GLY A 110 -2.14 -36.28 -1.09
C GLY A 110 -1.26 -35.03 -0.95
N ILE A 111 -1.83 -33.82 -1.03
CA ILE A 111 -1.12 -32.55 -0.93
C ILE A 111 -1.21 -32.01 0.49
N ASN A 112 -0.09 -31.66 1.11
CA ASN A 112 -0.09 -31.05 2.44
C ASN A 112 -0.12 -29.51 2.37
N PHE A 113 -0.37 -28.84 3.50
CA PHE A 113 -0.46 -27.37 3.55
C PHE A 113 0.89 -26.69 3.27
N ARG A 114 2.01 -27.32 3.64
CA ARG A 114 3.35 -26.80 3.39
C ARG A 114 3.68 -26.81 1.89
N ASP A 115 3.31 -27.86 1.16
CA ASP A 115 3.50 -27.95 -0.30
C ASP A 115 2.76 -26.82 -1.02
N LEU A 116 1.54 -26.52 -0.57
CA LEU A 116 0.77 -25.39 -1.10
C LEU A 116 1.46 -24.05 -0.84
N MET A 117 1.92 -23.81 0.39
CA MET A 117 2.64 -22.57 0.71
C MET A 117 3.94 -22.44 -0.09
N GLU A 118 4.70 -23.51 -0.21
CA GLU A 118 5.97 -23.54 -0.94
C GLU A 118 5.76 -23.31 -2.44
N ALA A 119 4.76 -23.95 -3.03
CA ALA A 119 4.41 -23.76 -4.43
C ALA A 119 3.97 -22.32 -4.71
N LEU A 120 3.15 -21.72 -3.84
CA LEU A 120 2.75 -20.31 -3.95
C LEU A 120 3.96 -19.37 -3.85
N SER A 121 4.87 -19.61 -2.90
CA SER A 121 6.09 -18.80 -2.72
C SER A 121 7.03 -18.89 -3.92
N LYS A 122 7.31 -20.11 -4.41
CA LYS A 122 8.22 -20.34 -5.55
C LYS A 122 7.70 -19.73 -6.86
N ASN A 123 6.39 -19.78 -7.08
CA ASN A 123 5.74 -19.29 -8.30
C ASN A 123 5.28 -17.82 -8.19
N ASN A 124 5.88 -17.04 -7.28
CA ASN A 124 5.65 -15.60 -7.18
C ASN A 124 6.98 -14.82 -7.17
N SER A 125 7.97 -15.28 -7.93
CA SER A 125 9.29 -14.65 -8.03
C SER A 125 9.73 -14.51 -9.49
N ASN A 126 10.34 -13.38 -9.83
CA ASN A 126 11.00 -13.20 -11.12
C ASN A 126 12.50 -13.53 -10.96
N LYS A 127 13.06 -14.30 -11.90
CA LYS A 127 14.49 -14.61 -11.92
C LYS A 127 15.13 -14.12 -13.21
N GLY A 128 16.30 -13.47 -13.09
CA GLY A 128 17.16 -13.16 -14.22
C GLY A 128 17.95 -14.39 -14.62
N ALA A 129 18.02 -14.69 -15.92
CA ALA A 129 18.74 -15.83 -16.45
C ALA A 129 20.05 -15.43 -17.16
N GLY A 130 20.52 -14.20 -16.95
CA GLY A 130 21.73 -13.66 -17.58
C GLY A 130 21.47 -13.11 -18.97
N TYR A 131 22.49 -13.14 -19.83
CA TYR A 131 22.41 -12.71 -21.22
C TYR A 131 23.12 -13.70 -22.13
N ILE A 132 22.74 -13.71 -23.41
CA ILE A 132 23.48 -14.38 -24.48
C ILE A 132 24.06 -13.30 -25.38
N GLU A 133 25.34 -13.39 -25.70
CA GLU A 133 25.94 -12.51 -26.70
C GLU A 133 25.87 -13.16 -28.08
N ARG A 134 25.39 -12.41 -29.08
CA ARG A 134 25.34 -12.85 -30.47
C ARG A 134 25.59 -11.66 -31.38
N GLN A 135 26.60 -11.78 -32.26
CA GLN A 135 26.97 -10.74 -33.23
C GLN A 135 27.28 -9.36 -32.61
N GLY A 136 27.90 -9.34 -31.41
CA GLY A 136 28.22 -8.09 -30.71
C GLY A 136 27.03 -7.45 -29.98
N GLU A 137 25.85 -8.07 -30.02
CA GLU A 137 24.68 -7.67 -29.25
C GLU A 137 24.45 -8.61 -28.04
N GLN A 138 24.06 -8.03 -26.91
CA GLN A 138 23.71 -8.79 -25.70
C GLN A 138 22.18 -8.93 -25.57
N TYR A 139 21.70 -10.17 -25.67
CA TYR A 139 20.31 -10.55 -25.48
C TYR A 139 20.06 -10.94 -24.02
N LEU A 140 19.36 -10.09 -23.28
CA LEU A 140 19.01 -10.37 -21.89
C LEU A 140 17.92 -11.46 -21.81
N ILE A 141 18.20 -12.55 -21.08
CA ILE A 141 17.22 -13.61 -20.82
C ILE A 141 16.48 -13.29 -19.52
N ARG A 142 15.16 -13.22 -19.61
CA ARG A 142 14.26 -13.04 -18.47
C ARG A 142 13.28 -14.20 -18.38
N SER A 143 13.11 -14.74 -17.18
CA SER A 143 12.06 -15.71 -16.87
C SER A 143 11.01 -15.03 -15.97
N PRO A 144 9.86 -14.59 -16.53
CA PRO A 144 8.78 -14.04 -15.74
C PRO A 144 8.09 -15.17 -14.96
N GLY A 145 8.07 -15.07 -13.63
CA GLY A 145 7.48 -16.04 -12.72
C GLY A 145 6.56 -15.43 -11.67
N GLN A 146 6.31 -14.11 -11.73
CA GLN A 146 5.38 -13.43 -10.84
C GLN A 146 3.93 -13.61 -11.31
N VAL A 147 3.04 -14.02 -10.41
CA VAL A 147 1.59 -14.09 -10.69
C VAL A 147 1.00 -12.70 -10.87
N LYS A 148 0.14 -12.54 -11.89
CA LYS A 148 -0.50 -11.24 -12.18
C LYS A 148 -1.95 -11.20 -11.72
N ASP A 149 -2.66 -12.32 -11.82
CA ASP A 149 -4.08 -12.38 -11.54
C ASP A 149 -4.51 -13.68 -10.81
N LEU A 150 -5.81 -13.76 -10.51
CA LEU A 150 -6.41 -14.94 -9.88
C LEU A 150 -6.29 -16.21 -10.74
N LYS A 151 -6.22 -16.10 -12.07
CA LYS A 151 -6.09 -17.25 -12.96
C LYS A 151 -4.70 -17.83 -12.85
N ASP A 152 -3.67 -16.99 -12.82
CA ASP A 152 -2.28 -17.43 -12.64
C ASP A 152 -2.12 -18.23 -11.35
N ILE A 153 -2.62 -17.69 -10.23
CA ILE A 153 -2.58 -18.37 -8.91
C ILE A 153 -3.28 -19.73 -8.98
N ARG A 154 -4.46 -19.80 -9.63
CA ARG A 154 -5.21 -21.05 -9.81
C ARG A 154 -4.47 -22.11 -10.62
N GLN A 155 -3.57 -21.69 -11.52
CA GLN A 155 -2.84 -22.58 -12.41
C GLN A 155 -1.52 -23.06 -11.83
N ILE A 156 -1.05 -22.51 -10.70
CA ILE A 156 0.16 -22.99 -10.02
C ILE A 156 0.05 -24.49 -9.77
N VAL A 157 1.10 -25.22 -10.18
CA VAL A 157 1.20 -26.67 -10.03
C VAL A 157 1.77 -26.99 -8.66
N LEU A 158 1.10 -27.90 -7.95
CA LEU A 158 1.48 -28.37 -6.61
C LEU A 158 2.22 -29.70 -6.67
N GLY A 159 1.92 -30.51 -7.68
CA GLY A 159 2.49 -31.84 -7.86
C GLY A 159 1.88 -32.52 -9.07
N SER A 160 2.07 -33.83 -9.17
CA SER A 160 1.50 -34.66 -10.22
C SER A 160 1.03 -35.98 -9.61
N HIS A 161 -0.07 -36.51 -10.11
CA HIS A 161 -0.56 -37.85 -9.81
C HIS A 161 -0.76 -38.58 -11.14
N ASP A 162 -0.05 -39.69 -11.33
CA ASP A 162 -0.06 -40.48 -12.57
C ASP A 162 0.17 -39.65 -13.85
N GLY A 163 1.07 -38.66 -13.77
CA GLY A 163 1.39 -37.77 -14.89
C GLY A 163 0.40 -36.61 -15.11
N VAL A 164 -0.69 -36.56 -14.36
CA VAL A 164 -1.66 -35.46 -14.40
C VAL A 164 -1.29 -34.39 -13.37
N PRO A 165 -1.03 -33.13 -13.78
CA PRO A 165 -0.63 -32.08 -12.84
C PRO A 165 -1.78 -31.66 -11.93
N ILE A 166 -1.52 -31.67 -10.62
CA ILE A 166 -2.42 -31.15 -9.59
C ILE A 166 -2.14 -29.66 -9.43
N ARG A 167 -3.18 -28.82 -9.52
CA ARG A 167 -3.07 -27.37 -9.46
C ARG A 167 -3.75 -26.81 -8.22
N VAL A 168 -3.43 -25.57 -7.85
CA VAL A 168 -4.08 -24.85 -6.73
C VAL A 168 -5.60 -24.90 -6.83
N LYS A 169 -6.18 -24.67 -8.02
CA LYS A 169 -7.64 -24.74 -8.21
C LYS A 169 -8.29 -26.09 -7.87
N ASN A 170 -7.50 -27.18 -7.86
CA ASN A 170 -8.00 -28.51 -7.56
C ASN A 170 -8.15 -28.71 -6.04
N VAL A 171 -7.37 -28.00 -5.23
CA VAL A 171 -7.31 -28.19 -3.77
C VAL A 171 -7.73 -26.95 -2.98
N ALA A 172 -7.85 -25.78 -3.61
CA ALA A 172 -8.15 -24.51 -2.96
C ALA A 172 -9.05 -23.60 -3.80
N GLU A 173 -9.91 -22.85 -3.13
CA GLU A 173 -10.66 -21.74 -3.71
C GLU A 173 -9.76 -20.50 -3.75
N VAL A 174 -9.57 -19.92 -4.94
CA VAL A 174 -8.81 -18.67 -5.10
C VAL A 174 -9.77 -17.55 -5.44
N LYS A 175 -9.88 -16.56 -4.57
CA LYS A 175 -10.80 -15.43 -4.71
C LYS A 175 -10.17 -14.11 -4.30
N LEU A 176 -10.78 -13.03 -4.77
CA LEU A 176 -10.46 -11.70 -4.28
C LEU A 176 -11.14 -11.52 -2.92
N GLY A 177 -10.36 -11.17 -1.92
CA GLY A 177 -10.80 -10.90 -0.57
C GLY A 177 -10.34 -9.54 -0.09
N LYS A 178 -10.57 -9.31 1.20
CA LYS A 178 -10.20 -8.10 1.91
C LYS A 178 -9.37 -8.46 3.13
N ASP A 179 -8.47 -7.57 3.48
CA ASP A 179 -7.71 -7.70 4.71
C ASP A 179 -8.59 -7.58 5.96
N LEU A 180 -8.08 -8.10 7.08
CA LEU A 180 -8.70 -7.89 8.38
C LEU A 180 -8.67 -6.40 8.71
N ARG A 181 -9.83 -5.86 9.04
CA ARG A 181 -10.00 -4.44 9.25
C ARG A 181 -9.44 -4.02 10.61
N THR A 182 -8.40 -3.19 10.60
CA THR A 182 -7.85 -2.55 11.81
C THR A 182 -8.36 -1.14 12.04
N GLY A 183 -9.01 -0.52 11.05
CA GLY A 183 -9.52 0.85 11.16
C GLY A 183 -10.64 1.17 10.17
N ALA A 184 -11.39 2.22 10.46
CA ALA A 184 -12.50 2.71 9.65
C ALA A 184 -12.42 4.21 9.44
N ALA A 185 -12.91 4.68 8.29
CA ALA A 185 -13.04 6.10 8.04
C ALA A 185 -14.42 6.42 7.48
N THR A 186 -15.00 7.49 7.99
CA THR A 186 -16.29 8.00 7.55
C THR A 186 -16.20 9.50 7.32
N LEU A 187 -16.79 9.98 6.24
CA LEU A 187 -16.99 11.40 5.98
C LEU A 187 -18.49 11.66 5.85
N ASN A 188 -19.02 12.61 6.64
CA ASN A 188 -20.45 12.95 6.66
C ASN A 188 -21.37 11.73 6.81
N GLY A 189 -21.00 10.81 7.71
CA GLY A 189 -21.76 9.58 7.99
C GLY A 189 -21.66 8.48 6.93
N LYS A 190 -20.82 8.64 5.90
CA LYS A 190 -20.59 7.63 4.85
C LYS A 190 -19.19 7.07 4.94
N GLU A 191 -19.08 5.76 4.84
CA GLU A 191 -17.78 5.09 4.78
C GLU A 191 -17.00 5.54 3.54
N THR A 192 -15.72 5.82 3.72
CA THR A 192 -14.84 6.33 2.64
C THR A 192 -13.39 5.92 2.87
N VAL A 193 -12.52 6.30 1.94
CA VAL A 193 -11.07 6.23 2.09
C VAL A 193 -10.55 7.64 2.32
N LEU A 194 -9.85 7.85 3.43
CA LEU A 194 -9.19 9.10 3.75
C LEU A 194 -7.69 8.97 3.49
N GLY A 195 -7.11 10.04 2.96
CA GLY A 195 -5.67 10.22 2.88
C GLY A 195 -5.24 11.41 3.74
N THR A 196 -4.07 11.28 4.36
CA THR A 196 -3.49 12.32 5.21
C THR A 196 -2.00 12.48 4.89
N VAL A 197 -1.52 13.72 4.80
CA VAL A 197 -0.09 14.01 4.59
C VAL A 197 0.51 14.55 5.89
N PHE A 198 1.64 13.95 6.28
CA PHE A 198 2.50 14.45 7.34
C PHE A 198 3.71 15.16 6.74
N MET A 199 4.00 16.34 7.27
CA MET A 199 5.22 17.07 6.94
C MET A 199 6.42 16.55 7.74
N LEU A 200 7.59 16.64 7.14
CA LEU A 200 8.86 16.43 7.81
C LEU A 200 9.00 17.42 8.98
N LYS A 201 9.46 16.93 10.14
CA LYS A 201 9.69 17.77 11.32
C LYS A 201 10.66 18.91 10.98
N GLY A 202 10.26 20.14 11.28
CA GLY A 202 11.06 21.35 11.03
C GLY A 202 10.71 22.06 9.72
N GLU A 203 9.91 21.44 8.86
CA GLU A 203 9.44 22.08 7.62
C GLU A 203 8.39 23.17 7.86
N ASN A 204 8.26 24.05 6.87
CA ASN A 204 7.23 25.07 6.87
C ASN A 204 5.88 24.49 6.44
N SER A 205 4.96 24.36 7.38
CA SER A 205 3.66 23.73 7.13
C SER A 205 2.84 24.41 6.02
N ARG A 206 2.93 25.74 5.87
CA ARG A 206 2.22 26.47 4.81
C ARG A 206 2.81 26.13 3.44
N SER A 207 4.13 26.13 3.32
CA SER A 207 4.80 25.83 2.05
C SER A 207 4.50 24.40 1.60
N VAL A 208 4.64 23.42 2.50
CA VAL A 208 4.41 22.01 2.15
C VAL A 208 2.95 21.78 1.79
N SER A 209 2.00 22.33 2.55
CA SER A 209 0.56 22.22 2.20
C SER A 209 0.23 22.83 0.85
N LEU A 210 0.85 23.96 0.45
CA LEU A 210 0.65 24.54 -0.88
C LEU A 210 1.14 23.61 -1.99
N HIS A 211 2.36 23.06 -1.86
CA HIS A 211 2.89 22.11 -2.84
C HIS A 211 2.03 20.84 -2.94
N VAL A 212 1.53 20.34 -1.81
CA VAL A 212 0.61 19.20 -1.77
C VAL A 212 -0.71 19.54 -2.47
N ALA A 213 -1.28 20.73 -2.23
CA ALA A 213 -2.52 21.18 -2.87
C ALA A 213 -2.36 21.31 -4.39
N GLU A 214 -1.24 21.85 -4.86
CA GLU A 214 -0.90 21.93 -6.28
C GLU A 214 -0.74 20.54 -6.89
N LYS A 215 0.03 19.66 -6.24
CA LYS A 215 0.21 18.28 -6.69
C LYS A 215 -1.11 17.51 -6.72
N MET A 216 -1.99 17.72 -5.75
CA MET A 216 -3.31 17.09 -5.71
C MET A 216 -4.19 17.50 -6.90
N LYS A 217 -4.10 18.75 -7.36
CA LYS A 217 -4.80 19.19 -8.59
C LYS A 217 -4.28 18.47 -9.83
N GLU A 218 -2.98 18.19 -9.90
CA GLU A 218 -2.39 17.40 -10.99
C GLU A 218 -2.84 15.93 -10.92
N ILE A 219 -2.75 15.33 -9.72
CA ILE A 219 -3.14 13.93 -9.49
C ILE A 219 -4.60 13.71 -9.89
N ASN A 220 -5.51 14.61 -9.51
CA ASN A 220 -6.93 14.53 -9.86
C ASN A 220 -7.18 14.45 -11.37
N LYS A 221 -6.32 15.02 -12.23
CA LYS A 221 -6.43 14.91 -13.69
C LYS A 221 -6.05 13.53 -14.22
N THR A 222 -5.28 12.76 -13.44
CA THR A 222 -4.78 11.43 -13.81
C THR A 222 -5.60 10.29 -13.20
N LEU A 223 -6.57 10.59 -12.34
CA LEU A 223 -7.37 9.57 -11.70
C LEU A 223 -8.27 8.84 -12.71
N PRO A 224 -8.62 7.58 -12.43
CA PRO A 224 -9.59 6.85 -13.23
C PRO A 224 -10.92 7.62 -13.34
N LYS A 225 -11.61 7.47 -14.47
CA LYS A 225 -12.88 8.15 -14.74
C LYS A 225 -13.88 7.93 -13.60
N GLY A 226 -14.44 9.03 -13.09
CA GLY A 226 -15.46 9.00 -12.04
C GLY A 226 -14.91 8.84 -10.62
N ILE A 227 -13.59 8.92 -10.40
CA ILE A 227 -12.97 8.97 -9.06
C ILE A 227 -12.32 10.34 -8.87
N VAL A 228 -12.55 10.95 -7.72
CA VAL A 228 -12.01 12.27 -7.35
C VAL A 228 -11.47 12.26 -5.92
N ALA A 229 -10.32 12.89 -5.73
CA ALA A 229 -9.77 13.18 -4.41
C ALA A 229 -10.21 14.59 -3.96
N LYS A 230 -11.09 14.66 -2.95
CA LYS A 230 -11.62 15.91 -2.41
C LYS A 230 -10.93 16.28 -1.11
N THR A 231 -10.20 17.39 -1.14
CA THR A 231 -9.60 17.97 0.07
C THR A 231 -10.67 18.52 0.99
N PHE A 232 -10.57 18.21 2.29
CA PHE A 232 -11.42 18.80 3.33
C PHE A 232 -10.63 19.46 4.46
N TYR A 233 -9.32 19.19 4.55
CA TYR A 233 -8.42 19.91 5.46
C TYR A 233 -7.17 20.33 4.70
N ASP A 234 -6.87 21.63 4.78
CA ASP A 234 -5.63 22.23 4.30
C ASP A 234 -5.18 23.28 5.33
N ARG A 235 -4.01 23.05 5.94
CA ARG A 235 -3.46 23.92 6.98
C ARG A 235 -3.14 25.34 6.47
N THR A 236 -3.01 25.56 5.17
CA THR A 236 -2.79 26.91 4.62
C THR A 236 -3.93 27.87 4.98
N HIS A 237 -5.17 27.40 5.07
CA HIS A 237 -6.31 28.24 5.41
C HIS A 237 -6.17 28.84 6.80
N LEU A 238 -5.79 28.02 7.80
CA LEU A 238 -5.58 28.48 9.16
C LEU A 238 -4.42 29.47 9.24
N VAL A 239 -3.27 29.13 8.63
CA VAL A 239 -2.08 30.00 8.65
C VAL A 239 -2.36 31.35 7.97
N ASN A 240 -3.05 31.34 6.83
CA ASN A 240 -3.40 32.58 6.13
C ASN A 240 -4.40 33.43 6.93
N ALA A 241 -5.34 32.81 7.65
CA ALA A 241 -6.26 33.52 8.52
C ALA A 241 -5.52 34.20 9.68
N THR A 242 -4.61 33.50 10.36
CA THR A 242 -3.84 34.06 11.47
C THR A 242 -2.92 35.21 11.02
N LEU A 243 -2.32 35.11 9.83
CA LEU A 243 -1.49 36.18 9.27
C LEU A 243 -2.29 37.46 8.97
N LYS A 244 -3.58 37.33 8.62
CA LYS A 244 -4.46 38.49 8.45
C LYS A 244 -4.80 39.15 9.80
N THR A 245 -5.03 38.36 10.84
CA THR A 245 -5.38 38.87 12.18
C THR A 245 -4.23 39.66 12.81
N VAL A 246 -2.98 39.22 12.64
CA VAL A 246 -1.80 39.89 13.23
C VAL A 246 -1.36 41.14 12.46
N ARG A 247 -1.76 41.28 11.19
CA ARG A 247 -1.45 42.47 10.38
C ARG A 247 -2.30 43.69 10.72
N ASN A 248 -3.30 43.56 11.60
CA ASN A 248 -4.13 44.66 12.10
C ASN A 248 -3.66 45.11 13.47
#